data_AF-A0A923C900-F1
#
_entry.id   AF-A0A923C900-F1
#
_cell.length_a   1.000
_cell.length_b   1.000
_cell.length_c   1.000
_cell.angle_alpha   90.00
_cell.angle_beta   90.00
_cell.angle_gamma   90.00
#
_symmetry.space_group_name_H-M   'P 1'
#
loop_
_entity.id
_entity.type
_entity.pdbx_description
1 polymer ?
#
loop_
_entity_poly.entity_id
_entity_poly.type
_entity_poly.pdbx_seq_one_letter_code
_entity_poly.pdbx_strand_id
1 'polypeptide(L)'
;MKPGTRIVSNSFNMADWEPDETSPRVVEGCQTYCEAYKWIVPAKVGGTWRLGRGKELVLEQTFQMLEGTLRQGGQATPITEARMNGTQISFVAGNARYTGEVKGSRMQGKVDGGSSWRATRAR
;
A
#
# COMPACT_ATOMS: atom_id res chain seq x y z
N MET A 1 -7.09 14.10 5.15
CA MET A 1 -7.89 12.94 5.62
C MET A 1 -6.98 11.94 6.31
N LYS A 2 -7.50 11.18 7.29
CA LYS A 2 -6.71 10.15 7.99
C LYS A 2 -6.54 8.91 7.09
N PRO A 3 -5.43 8.16 7.18
CA PRO A 3 -5.32 6.87 6.49
C PRO A 3 -6.50 5.95 6.77
N GLY A 4 -6.99 5.25 5.75
CA GLY A 4 -8.18 4.39 5.81
C GLY A 4 -9.50 5.12 5.57
N THR A 5 -9.50 6.45 5.43
CA THR A 5 -10.70 7.19 5.01
C THR A 5 -11.13 6.72 3.63
N ARG A 6 -12.42 6.39 3.47
CA ARG A 6 -12.99 5.95 2.19
C ARG A 6 -13.58 7.15 1.46
N ILE A 7 -13.17 7.34 0.22
CA ILE A 7 -13.73 8.33 -0.70
C ILE A 7 -14.55 7.52 -1.70
N VAL A 8 -15.82 7.89 -1.88
CA VAL A 8 -16.69 7.27 -2.87
C VAL A 8 -17.19 8.37 -3.78
N SER A 9 -17.05 8.15 -5.09
CA SER A 9 -17.55 9.06 -6.12
C SER A 9 -18.50 8.31 -7.04
N ASN A 10 -19.55 9.00 -7.46
CA ASN A 10 -20.52 8.47 -8.41
C ASN A 10 -20.10 8.92 -9.81
N SER A 11 -19.49 8.01 -10.58
CA SER A 11 -19.15 8.16 -11.99
C SER A 11 -18.19 9.30 -12.36
N PHE A 12 -17.52 9.92 -11.38
CA PHE A 12 -16.40 10.84 -11.59
C PHE A 12 -15.12 10.25 -11.00
N ASN A 13 -14.10 10.05 -11.83
CA ASN A 13 -12.79 9.57 -11.40
C ASN A 13 -11.93 10.72 -10.81
N MET A 14 -10.80 10.37 -10.19
CA MET A 14 -9.83 11.34 -9.65
C MET A 14 -8.58 11.45 -10.53
N ALA A 15 -8.76 11.34 -11.85
CA ALA A 15 -7.69 11.36 -12.84
C ALA A 15 -6.57 10.36 -12.49
N ASP A 16 -5.39 10.86 -12.09
CA ASP A 16 -4.19 10.06 -11.83
C ASP A 16 -4.31 9.13 -10.61
N TRP A 17 -5.26 9.41 -9.69
CA TRP A 17 -5.52 8.50 -8.60
C TRP A 17 -6.51 7.44 -9.05
N GLU A 18 -6.00 6.27 -9.44
CA GLU A 18 -6.82 5.11 -9.79
C GLU A 18 -7.62 4.58 -8.59
N PRO A 19 -8.88 4.17 -8.79
CA PRO A 19 -9.72 3.61 -7.73
C PRO A 19 -9.17 2.30 -7.17
N ASP A 20 -9.41 2.08 -5.89
CA ASP A 20 -9.20 0.79 -5.24
C ASP A 20 -10.25 -0.24 -5.67
N GLU A 21 -11.50 0.21 -5.84
CA GLU A 21 -12.60 -0.62 -6.33
C GLU A 21 -13.48 0.19 -7.28
N THR A 22 -13.94 -0.45 -8.34
CA THR A 22 -14.97 0.07 -9.25
C THR A 22 -16.16 -0.86 -9.18
N SER A 23 -17.36 -0.32 -8.96
CA SER A 23 -18.57 -1.13 -8.98
C SER A 23 -18.83 -1.65 -10.40
N PRO A 24 -19.52 -2.79 -10.54
CA PRO A 24 -20.19 -3.10 -11.80
C PRO A 24 -21.10 -1.94 -12.19
N ARG A 25 -21.15 -1.63 -13.48
CA ARG A 25 -22.09 -0.63 -14.00
C ARG A 25 -23.52 -1.12 -13.80
N VAL A 26 -24.36 -0.30 -13.18
CA VAL A 26 -25.79 -0.60 -13.04
C VAL A 26 -26.46 -0.39 -14.40
N VAL A 27 -27.07 -1.44 -14.96
CA VAL A 27 -27.70 -1.39 -16.29
C VAL A 27 -29.21 -1.20 -16.19
N GLU A 28 -29.85 -1.87 -15.25
CA GLU A 28 -31.30 -1.79 -15.07
C GLU A 28 -31.70 -0.57 -14.22
N GLY A 29 -32.63 0.24 -14.73
CA GLY A 29 -33.19 1.39 -13.99
C GLY A 29 -32.23 2.58 -13.79
N CYS A 30 -30.99 2.50 -14.27
CA CYS A 30 -30.03 3.59 -14.15
C CYS A 30 -29.89 4.36 -15.47
N GLN A 31 -30.29 5.63 -15.44
CA GLN A 31 -30.29 6.50 -16.63
C GLN A 31 -28.99 7.30 -16.77
N THR A 32 -28.37 7.70 -15.66
CA THR A 32 -27.11 8.46 -15.62
C THR A 32 -26.31 8.08 -14.38
N TYR A 33 -24.98 8.23 -14.47
CA TYR A 33 -24.03 8.01 -13.37
C TYR A 33 -24.14 6.64 -12.68
N CYS A 34 -23.95 5.57 -13.47
CA CYS A 34 -24.24 4.20 -13.07
C CYS A 34 -23.04 3.41 -12.54
N GLU A 35 -21.91 4.07 -12.35
CA GLU A 35 -20.68 3.49 -11.80
C GLU A 35 -20.31 4.21 -10.51
N ALA A 36 -19.83 3.44 -9.53
CA ALA A 36 -19.24 3.97 -8.31
C ALA A 36 -17.76 3.62 -8.30
N TYR A 37 -16.95 4.62 -7.95
CA TYR A 37 -15.52 4.46 -7.73
C TYR A 37 -15.23 4.66 -6.25
N LYS A 38 -14.34 3.83 -5.71
CA LYS A 38 -13.93 3.88 -4.31
C LYS A 38 -12.42 3.99 -4.21
N TRP A 39 -11.98 4.89 -3.36
CA TRP A 39 -10.58 5.05 -2.97
C TRP A 39 -10.45 4.96 -1.46
N ILE A 40 -9.28 4.53 -1.02
CA ILE A 40 -8.90 4.43 0.37
C ILE A 40 -7.64 5.28 0.55
N VAL A 41 -7.74 6.33 1.35
CA VAL A 41 -6.60 7.21 1.64
C VAL A 41 -5.46 6.37 2.25
N PRO A 42 -4.31 6.23 1.58
CA PRO A 42 -3.23 5.38 2.07
C PRO A 42 -2.41 6.09 3.14
N ALA A 43 -1.83 5.33 4.06
CA ALA A 43 -0.81 5.87 4.95
C ALA A 43 0.41 6.28 4.13
N LYS A 44 1.01 7.42 4.48
CA LYS A 44 2.23 7.92 3.82
C LYS A 44 3.43 7.13 4.33
N VAL A 45 3.99 6.28 3.49
CA VAL A 45 5.09 5.35 3.81
C VAL A 45 6.34 5.58 2.99
N GLY A 46 6.31 6.46 1.99
CA GLY A 46 7.50 6.82 1.22
C GLY A 46 8.70 7.20 2.11
N GLY A 47 9.90 6.84 1.66
CA GLY A 47 11.18 6.98 2.37
C GLY A 47 11.76 5.66 2.86
N THR A 48 12.81 5.75 3.67
CA THR A 48 13.57 4.60 4.16
C THR A 48 13.07 4.12 5.52
N TRP A 49 12.97 2.80 5.69
CA TRP A 49 12.56 2.11 6.91
C TRP A 49 13.61 1.09 7.32
N ARG A 50 13.95 1.03 8.60
CA ARG A 50 14.90 0.06 9.15
C ARG A 50 14.17 -1.16 9.68
N LEU A 51 14.48 -2.35 9.15
CA LEU A 51 13.91 -3.64 9.53
C LEU A 51 14.95 -4.44 10.34
N GLY A 52 14.84 -4.43 11.67
CA GLY A 52 15.80 -5.15 12.53
C GLY A 52 17.26 -4.69 12.32
N ARG A 53 18.23 -5.57 12.59
CA ARG A 53 19.66 -5.24 12.44
C ARG A 53 20.13 -5.42 10.99
N GLY A 54 20.34 -4.31 10.30
CA GLY A 54 21.03 -4.27 9.00
C GLY A 54 20.16 -4.49 7.76
N LYS A 55 18.83 -4.51 7.88
CA LYS A 55 17.93 -4.47 6.72
C LYS A 55 17.27 -3.11 6.59
N GLU A 56 17.11 -2.63 5.36
CA GLU A 56 16.44 -1.37 5.04
C GLU A 56 15.42 -1.58 3.92
N LEU A 57 14.21 -1.07 4.10
CA LEU A 57 13.17 -1.03 3.07
C LEU A 57 13.08 0.42 2.58
N VAL A 58 13.44 0.65 1.33
CA VAL A 58 13.35 1.95 0.67
C VAL A 58 12.09 1.96 -0.18
N LEU A 59 11.19 2.91 0.07
CA LEU A 59 9.89 3.00 -0.59
C LEU A 59 9.73 4.32 -1.33
N GLU A 60 9.31 4.23 -2.57
CA GLU A 60 8.64 5.32 -3.29
C GLU A 60 7.15 5.03 -3.30
N GLN A 61 6.32 6.08 -3.23
CA GLN A 61 4.89 5.94 -3.08
C GLN A 61 4.15 6.90 -3.99
N THR A 62 3.28 6.33 -4.82
CA THR A 62 2.32 7.06 -5.64
C THR A 62 0.93 6.59 -5.26
N PHE A 63 0.21 7.42 -4.51
CA PHE A 63 -1.06 7.06 -3.87
C PHE A 63 -0.96 5.73 -3.11
N GLN A 64 -1.73 4.72 -3.51
CA GLN A 64 -1.74 3.40 -2.90
C GLN A 64 -0.67 2.46 -3.46
N MET A 65 -0.02 2.81 -4.57
CA MET A 65 1.03 1.98 -5.17
C MET A 65 2.38 2.30 -4.55
N LEU A 66 3.18 1.24 -4.36
CA LEU A 66 4.51 1.33 -3.80
C LEU A 66 5.52 0.73 -4.77
N GLU A 67 6.70 1.32 -4.78
CA GLU A 67 7.88 0.80 -5.48
C GLU A 67 9.09 0.88 -4.55
N GLY A 68 10.15 0.14 -4.88
CA GLY A 68 11.42 0.27 -4.18
C GLY A 68 12.16 -1.05 -3.93
N THR A 69 12.98 -1.08 -2.87
CA THR A 69 13.92 -2.19 -2.62
C THR A 69 14.02 -2.54 -1.14
N LEU A 70 14.14 -3.85 -0.86
CA LEU A 70 14.59 -4.38 0.42
C LEU A 70 16.09 -4.65 0.35
N ARG A 71 16.87 -3.92 1.14
CA ARG A 71 18.33 -3.99 1.22
C ARG A 71 18.75 -4.79 2.44
N GLN A 72 19.67 -5.73 2.28
CA GLN A 72 20.26 -6.50 3.37
C GLN A 72 21.67 -6.97 2.98
N GLY A 73 22.68 -6.71 3.83
CA GLY A 73 24.02 -7.27 3.65
C GLY A 73 24.68 -6.94 2.31
N GLY A 74 24.44 -5.74 1.77
CA GLY A 74 24.96 -5.31 0.46
C GLY A 74 24.12 -5.74 -0.74
N GLN A 75 23.12 -6.61 -0.56
CA GLN A 75 22.17 -6.99 -1.59
C GLN A 75 20.94 -6.09 -1.57
N ALA A 76 20.46 -5.68 -2.74
CA ALA A 76 19.21 -4.94 -2.92
C ALA A 76 18.23 -5.78 -3.73
N THR A 77 17.12 -6.16 -3.11
CA THR A 77 16.06 -6.95 -3.73
C THR A 77 14.89 -6.03 -4.07
N PRO A 78 14.50 -5.90 -5.35
CA PRO A 78 13.29 -5.15 -5.73
C PRO A 78 12.06 -5.72 -5.03
N ILE A 79 11.13 -4.83 -4.68
CA ILE A 79 9.80 -5.25 -4.21
C ILE A 79 8.81 -5.26 -5.37
N THR A 80 7.86 -6.20 -5.32
CA THR A 80 6.77 -6.33 -6.31
C THR A 80 5.44 -6.45 -5.59
N GLU A 81 4.33 -6.32 -6.32
CA GLU A 81 2.96 -6.39 -5.77
C GLU A 81 2.77 -5.49 -4.53
N ALA A 82 3.46 -4.34 -4.54
CA ALA A 82 3.60 -3.49 -3.38
C ALA A 82 2.49 -2.44 -3.36
N ARG A 83 1.65 -2.48 -2.32
CA ARG A 83 0.45 -1.63 -2.21
C ARG A 83 0.13 -1.29 -0.76
N MET A 84 -0.50 -0.15 -0.58
CA MET A 84 -1.19 0.29 0.63
C MET A 84 -2.70 0.04 0.54
N ASN A 85 -3.32 -0.35 1.65
CA ASN A 85 -4.76 -0.30 1.84
C ASN A 85 -5.03 0.38 3.19
N GLY A 86 -5.26 1.69 3.16
CA GLY A 86 -5.34 2.49 4.37
C GLY A 86 -4.05 2.41 5.18
N THR A 87 -4.09 1.79 6.36
CA THR A 87 -2.90 1.53 7.19
C THR A 87 -2.22 0.20 6.90
N GLN A 88 -2.85 -0.69 6.12
CA GLN A 88 -2.27 -1.98 5.77
C GLN A 88 -1.27 -1.82 4.62
N ILE A 89 -0.15 -2.53 4.70
CA ILE A 89 0.88 -2.60 3.67
C ILE A 89 1.06 -4.07 3.26
N SER A 90 1.19 -4.30 1.96
CA SER A 90 1.61 -5.59 1.41
C SER A 90 2.65 -5.39 0.33
N PHE A 91 3.65 -6.26 0.25
CA PHE A 91 4.63 -6.31 -0.83
C PHE A 91 5.29 -7.68 -0.89
N VAL A 92 5.90 -8.02 -2.01
CA VAL A 92 6.71 -9.23 -2.20
C VAL A 92 8.17 -8.81 -2.35
N ALA A 93 9.10 -9.51 -1.69
CA ALA A 93 10.53 -9.33 -1.90
C ALA A 93 11.18 -10.71 -2.09
N GLY A 94 11.74 -10.96 -3.28
CA GLY A 94 12.12 -12.31 -3.70
C GLY A 94 10.87 -13.20 -3.77
N ASN A 95 10.87 -14.30 -3.02
CA ASN A 95 9.75 -15.26 -2.98
C ASN A 95 8.87 -15.13 -1.73
N ALA A 96 9.04 -14.06 -0.94
CA ALA A 96 8.35 -13.91 0.33
C ALA A 96 7.38 -12.71 0.30
N ARG A 97 6.10 -12.94 0.61
CA ARG A 97 5.15 -11.85 0.83
C ARG A 97 5.26 -11.33 2.25
N TYR A 98 5.31 -10.02 2.34
CA TYR A 98 5.24 -9.25 3.57
C TYR A 98 3.85 -8.62 3.64
N THR A 99 3.20 -8.77 4.78
CA THR A 99 1.97 -8.04 5.12
C THR A 99 2.19 -7.36 6.46
N GLY A 100 1.55 -6.21 6.69
CA GLY A 100 1.67 -5.50 7.95
C GLY A 100 0.78 -4.28 8.07
N GLU A 101 0.90 -3.60 9.19
CA GLU A 101 0.19 -2.37 9.50
C GLU A 101 1.18 -1.25 9.85
N VAL A 102 0.86 -0.04 9.38
CA VAL A 102 1.62 1.19 9.60
C VAL A 102 0.95 2.03 10.69
N LYS A 103 1.71 2.41 11.72
CA LYS A 103 1.28 3.33 12.79
C LYS A 103 2.34 4.40 13.00
N GLY A 104 2.13 5.56 12.38
CA GLY A 104 3.05 6.70 12.45
C GLY A 104 4.44 6.35 11.87
N SER A 105 5.45 6.32 12.73
CA SER A 105 6.85 6.00 12.36
C SER A 105 7.22 4.52 12.56
N ARG A 106 6.22 3.64 12.75
CA ARG A 106 6.41 2.21 12.96
C ARG A 106 5.58 1.37 11.99
N MET A 107 6.12 0.23 11.60
CA MET A 107 5.41 -0.84 10.90
C MET A 107 5.61 -2.15 11.65
N GLN A 108 4.62 -3.02 11.61
CA GLN A 108 4.72 -4.38 12.12
C GLN A 108 3.86 -5.33 11.29
N GLY A 109 4.28 -6.58 11.17
CA GLY A 109 3.59 -7.51 10.30
C GLY A 109 4.16 -8.92 10.32
N LYS A 110 3.76 -9.69 9.31
CA LYS A 110 4.18 -11.06 9.09
C LYS A 110 4.75 -11.24 7.69
N VAL A 111 5.69 -12.17 7.57
CA VAL A 111 6.18 -12.73 6.31
C VAL A 111 5.50 -14.07 6.11
N ASP A 112 5.21 -14.45 4.87
CA ASP A 112 4.79 -15.82 4.54
C ASP A 112 5.72 -16.85 5.22
N GLY A 113 5.13 -17.90 5.78
CA GLY A 113 5.84 -18.82 6.68
C GLY A 113 5.83 -18.41 8.16
N GLY A 114 5.13 -17.32 8.53
CA GLY A 114 4.73 -17.02 9.91
C GLY A 114 5.71 -16.15 10.72
N SER A 115 6.86 -15.80 10.17
CA SER A 115 7.84 -14.94 10.85
C SER A 115 7.32 -13.51 10.99
N SER A 116 7.41 -12.94 12.19
CA SER A 116 7.04 -11.52 12.41
C SER A 116 8.16 -10.58 11.97
N TRP A 117 7.80 -9.40 11.46
CA TRP A 117 8.73 -8.33 11.16
C TRP A 117 8.28 -7.01 11.77
N ARG A 118 9.23 -6.12 12.03
CA ARG A 118 9.01 -4.75 12.52
C ARG A 118 9.93 -3.81 11.77
N ALA A 119 9.44 -2.61 11.51
CA ALA A 119 10.24 -1.53 10.95
C ALA A 119 10.01 -0.21 11.67
N THR A 120 11.04 0.64 11.67
CA THR A 120 10.95 2.03 12.10
C THR A 120 11.46 2.93 10.99
N ARG A 121 10.81 4.07 10.79
CA ARG A 121 11.25 5.06 9.80
C ARG A 121 12.69 5.48 10.11
N ALA A 122 13.55 5.51 9.10
CA ALA A 122 14.88 6.09 9.22
C ALA A 122 14.74 7.58 9.56
N ARG A 123 15.66 8.10 10.37
CA ARG A 123 15.73 9.53 10.64
C ARG A 123 16.24 10.28 9.42
#